data_AF-A0A1X4NKD5-F1
#
_entry.id   AF-A0A1X4NKD5-F1
#
_cell.length_a   1.000
_cell.length_b   1.000
_cell.length_c   1.000
_cell.angle_alpha   90.00
_cell.angle_beta   90.00
_cell.angle_gamma   90.00
#
_symmetry.space_group_name_H-M   'P 1'
#
loop_
_entity.id
_entity.type
_entity.pdbx_description
1 polymer ?
#
loop_
_entity_poly.entity_id
_entity_poly.type
_entity_poly.pdbx_seq_one_letter_code
_entity_poly.pdbx_strand_id
1 'polypeptide(L)'
;MVNSDQKTTHFAICLGLFVTAVLLRAIGADFGFFNGDERVNDSARFLAGELVPTQHFYPPFFNYLNGVAFVGLFVFGMLFDMWSNTGEFRQVYFDDPTPFYVTARYVTAVIGALSAPLFFSCARRVGLSLGGAFVVGAFAAVLPIAVFMAHIAKGDTGLATACLAVVWAFLMRLETRNIRRWDVIIGITVALAFGFKQSALLVLAPLALGMIVVLARRESLGQAFRSFGMSVLVLLVLWPLMNIGILLDIEGFLAFQNIQTVMSVREEDPFGIGLPITLRIFGDTVTGLNPILFAISLVAPVWLLAKTCRLDLRDALLAIWIANVVSVIVISLTVGTRQPEHLFLPNLTIQLLLAAIVLADMIRVYVNIPKLIVVVTACAGFLLMALGSANVLQQAVVQPVAAQLVTYLAETYPEARVQSGLALPVPQTVAAQKMEFDRFDRLGRKYEIDMPEIAEERFLAENAENALFWVNAPFAMSGLEGDETQKADFPVQPHAWPIQPEEWKLDTWIAQDFDVFVVNDFDYLLAESRSTFIRDFHAELLDRCDRARDYKARKPLFLEFDITVFDCSAL
;
A
#
# COMPACT_ATOMS: atom_id res chain seq x y z
N MET A 1 -32.89 6.83 -25.71
CA MET A 1 -33.39 6.33 -24.41
C MET A 1 -32.88 4.91 -24.27
N VAL A 2 -32.03 4.63 -23.28
CA VAL A 2 -31.53 3.26 -23.03
C VAL A 2 -32.68 2.45 -22.44
N ASN A 3 -32.96 1.27 -23.00
CA ASN A 3 -34.06 0.40 -22.58
C ASN A 3 -33.91 0.04 -21.09
N SER A 4 -35.02 -0.04 -20.35
CA SER A 4 -34.99 -0.33 -18.90
C SER A 4 -34.18 -1.58 -18.59
N ASP A 5 -34.35 -2.63 -19.39
CA ASP A 5 -33.66 -3.92 -19.24
C ASP A 5 -32.14 -3.82 -19.42
N GLN A 6 -31.66 -2.93 -20.29
CA GLN A 6 -30.22 -2.71 -20.48
C GLN A 6 -29.58 -2.04 -19.26
N LYS A 7 -30.31 -1.14 -18.59
CA LYS A 7 -29.83 -0.50 -17.36
C LYS A 7 -29.72 -1.52 -16.23
N THR A 8 -30.72 -2.39 -16.07
CA THR A 8 -30.72 -3.45 -15.07
C THR A 8 -29.56 -4.42 -15.27
N THR A 9 -29.33 -4.86 -16.52
CA THR A 9 -28.20 -5.75 -16.85
C THR A 9 -26.84 -5.11 -16.56
N HIS A 10 -26.65 -3.84 -16.93
CA HIS A 10 -25.40 -3.13 -16.64
C HIS A 10 -25.16 -3.00 -15.14
N PHE A 11 -26.20 -2.65 -14.37
CA PHE A 11 -26.10 -2.55 -12.92
C PHE A 11 -25.73 -3.89 -12.29
N ALA A 12 -26.40 -4.98 -12.69
CA ALA A 12 -26.11 -6.32 -12.20
C ALA A 12 -24.66 -6.75 -12.50
N ILE A 13 -24.13 -6.44 -13.68
CA ILE A 13 -22.73 -6.74 -14.03
C ILE A 13 -21.76 -5.92 -13.19
N CYS A 14 -21.98 -4.60 -13.07
CA CYS A 14 -21.14 -3.75 -12.23
C CYS A 14 -21.13 -4.23 -10.77
N LEU A 15 -22.31 -4.58 -10.23
CA LEU A 15 -22.45 -5.11 -8.88
C LEU A 15 -21.75 -6.46 -8.73
N GLY A 16 -21.90 -7.38 -9.69
CA GLY A 16 -21.23 -8.68 -9.66
C GLY A 16 -19.71 -8.55 -9.71
N LEU A 17 -19.18 -7.66 -10.56
CA LEU A 17 -17.75 -7.36 -10.64
C LEU A 17 -17.24 -6.73 -9.34
N PHE A 18 -17.99 -5.78 -8.78
CA PHE A 18 -17.66 -5.14 -7.50
C PHE A 18 -17.62 -6.17 -6.36
N VAL A 19 -18.67 -6.97 -6.18
CA VAL A 19 -18.73 -8.00 -5.13
C VAL A 19 -17.61 -9.02 -5.29
N THR A 20 -17.35 -9.49 -6.51
CA THR A 20 -16.23 -10.42 -6.78
C THR A 20 -14.89 -9.80 -6.37
N ALA A 21 -14.65 -8.53 -6.73
CA ALA A 21 -13.42 -7.84 -6.35
C ALA A 21 -13.33 -7.62 -4.83
N VAL A 22 -14.42 -7.27 -4.15
CA VAL A 22 -14.46 -7.15 -2.68
C VAL A 22 -14.09 -8.47 -2.03
N LEU A 23 -14.71 -9.59 -2.44
CA LEU A 23 -14.43 -10.91 -1.86
C LEU A 23 -12.94 -11.27 -2.00
N LEU A 24 -12.37 -11.12 -3.19
CA LEU A 24 -10.94 -11.38 -3.41
C LEU A 24 -10.02 -10.45 -2.59
N ARG A 25 -10.48 -9.27 -2.22
CA ARG A 25 -9.69 -8.24 -1.51
C ARG A 25 -9.89 -8.25 0.00
N ALA A 26 -10.93 -8.91 0.48
CA ALA A 26 -11.32 -8.97 1.88
C ALA A 26 -10.97 -10.32 2.55
N ILE A 27 -10.84 -11.41 1.76
CA ILE A 27 -10.42 -12.71 2.29
C ILE A 27 -9.00 -12.61 2.83
N GLY A 28 -8.82 -12.94 4.11
CA GLY A 28 -7.51 -12.84 4.77
C GLY A 28 -7.15 -11.41 5.20
N ALA A 29 -8.12 -10.49 5.30
CA ALA A 29 -7.89 -9.13 5.81
C ALA A 29 -7.23 -9.12 7.19
N ASP A 30 -7.52 -10.11 8.04
CA ASP A 30 -6.66 -10.46 9.16
C ASP A 30 -5.60 -11.47 8.72
N PHE A 31 -4.46 -10.96 8.23
CA PHE A 31 -3.33 -11.81 7.84
C PHE A 31 -2.34 -12.07 8.98
N GLY A 32 -2.67 -11.65 10.21
CA GLY A 32 -1.91 -11.96 11.42
C GLY A 32 -0.73 -11.02 11.75
N PHE A 33 -0.57 -9.91 11.03
CA PHE A 33 0.41 -8.87 11.36
C PHE A 33 -0.20 -7.48 11.31
N PHE A 34 0.42 -6.54 12.02
CA PHE A 34 0.14 -5.11 11.90
C PHE A 34 1.24 -4.46 11.06
N ASN A 35 0.85 -3.83 9.96
CA ASN A 35 1.82 -3.13 9.13
C ASN A 35 2.02 -1.71 9.70
N GLY A 36 3.27 -1.30 9.91
CA GLY A 36 3.61 0.01 10.48
C GLY A 36 3.15 1.21 9.64
N ASP A 37 2.80 1.01 8.37
CA ASP A 37 2.21 2.04 7.52
C ASP A 37 0.71 2.26 7.77
N GLU A 38 0.04 1.38 8.53
CA GLU A 38 -1.40 1.47 8.81
C GLU A 38 -1.66 2.38 10.01
N ARG A 39 -2.13 3.60 9.73
CA ARG A 39 -2.36 4.66 10.72
C ARG A 39 -3.73 4.57 11.38
N VAL A 40 -4.00 3.41 11.98
CA VAL A 40 -5.22 3.16 12.75
C VAL A 40 -5.33 4.10 13.94
N ASN A 41 -4.20 4.46 14.56
CA ASN A 41 -4.10 5.42 15.65
C ASN A 41 -4.61 6.82 15.27
N ASP A 42 -4.19 7.37 14.12
CA ASP A 42 -4.68 8.68 13.64
C ASP A 42 -6.19 8.64 13.35
N SER A 43 -6.67 7.51 12.84
CA SER A 43 -8.09 7.28 12.56
C SER A 43 -8.93 7.24 13.86
N ALA A 44 -8.38 6.67 14.94
CA ALA A 44 -8.99 6.68 16.26
C ALA A 44 -8.93 8.08 16.92
N ARG A 45 -7.82 8.80 16.80
CA ARG A 45 -7.66 10.18 17.31
C ARG A 45 -8.63 11.15 16.62
N PHE A 46 -8.90 10.95 15.33
CA PHE A 46 -9.94 11.69 14.60
C PHE A 46 -11.32 11.57 15.28
N LEU A 47 -11.68 10.38 15.81
CA LEU A 47 -12.94 10.21 16.55
C LEU A 47 -12.95 10.96 17.89
N ALA A 48 -11.78 11.23 18.47
CA ALA A 48 -11.63 12.07 19.65
C ALA A 48 -11.61 13.58 19.33
N GLY A 49 -11.78 13.97 18.06
CA GLY A 49 -11.80 15.36 17.61
C GLY A 49 -10.45 15.91 17.15
N GLU A 50 -9.41 15.08 17.10
CA GLU A 50 -8.08 15.50 16.65
C GLU A 50 -7.96 15.38 15.13
N LEU A 51 -8.06 16.52 14.45
CA LEU A 51 -8.03 16.59 12.98
C LEU A 51 -6.60 16.59 12.41
N VAL A 52 -5.60 16.98 13.21
CA VAL A 52 -4.20 17.03 12.76
C VAL A 52 -3.58 15.63 12.95
N PRO A 53 -3.08 14.98 11.88
CA PRO A 53 -2.46 13.66 12.02
C PRO A 53 -1.15 13.75 12.79
N THR A 54 -0.75 12.69 13.47
CA THR A 54 0.55 12.64 14.17
C THR A 54 1.75 12.72 13.23
N GLN A 55 1.59 12.24 11.99
CA GLN A 55 2.62 12.25 10.97
C GLN A 55 2.03 12.73 9.64
N HIS A 56 2.65 13.73 9.03
CA HIS A 56 2.18 14.32 7.77
C HIS A 56 2.81 13.68 6.52
N PHE A 57 3.07 12.36 6.58
CA PHE A 57 3.58 11.63 5.42
C PHE A 57 2.58 11.57 4.27
N TYR A 58 1.29 11.49 4.61
CA TYR A 58 0.19 11.41 3.64
C TYR A 58 -0.95 12.34 4.06
N PRO A 59 -1.83 12.73 3.13
CA PRO A 59 -2.97 13.55 3.48
C PRO A 59 -3.97 12.77 4.36
N PRO A 60 -4.62 13.43 5.33
CA PRO A 60 -5.37 12.73 6.38
C PRO A 60 -6.74 12.22 5.94
N PHE A 61 -7.18 12.49 4.70
CA PHE A 61 -8.49 12.07 4.20
C PHE A 61 -8.76 10.57 4.40
N PHE A 62 -7.76 9.71 4.18
CA PHE A 62 -7.94 8.28 4.37
C PHE A 62 -8.13 7.90 5.85
N ASN A 63 -7.43 8.57 6.77
CA ASN A 63 -7.63 8.38 8.21
C ASN A 63 -9.04 8.80 8.64
N TYR A 64 -9.58 9.87 8.05
CA TYR A 64 -10.96 10.29 8.31
C TYR A 64 -11.97 9.26 7.82
N LEU A 65 -11.77 8.68 6.64
CA LEU A 65 -12.61 7.60 6.13
C LEU A 65 -12.60 6.37 7.06
N ASN A 66 -11.41 5.99 7.55
CA ASN A 66 -11.29 4.89 8.50
C ASN A 66 -11.94 5.23 9.84
N GLY A 67 -11.81 6.45 10.34
CA GLY A 67 -12.51 6.91 11.53
C GLY A 67 -14.04 6.79 11.38
N VAL A 68 -14.60 7.22 10.25
CA VAL A 68 -16.03 7.01 9.94
C VAL A 68 -16.37 5.52 9.91
N ALA A 69 -15.50 4.67 9.37
CA ALA A 69 -15.70 3.22 9.40
C ALA A 69 -15.66 2.63 10.81
N PHE A 70 -14.86 3.19 11.73
CA PHE A 70 -14.84 2.79 13.13
C PHE A 70 -16.13 3.14 13.87
N VAL A 71 -16.85 4.20 13.46
CA VAL A 71 -18.22 4.44 13.93
C VAL A 71 -19.14 3.30 13.48
N GLY A 72 -18.97 2.83 12.23
CA GLY A 72 -19.67 1.66 11.72
C GLY A 72 -19.34 0.39 12.50
N LEU A 73 -18.05 0.19 12.83
CA LEU A 73 -17.58 -0.91 13.67
C LEU A 73 -18.26 -0.84 15.04
N PHE A 74 -18.24 0.33 15.71
CA PHE A 74 -18.88 0.56 17.00
C PHE A 74 -20.36 0.15 16.98
N VAL A 75 -21.12 0.60 15.98
CA VAL A 75 -22.54 0.24 15.83
C VAL A 75 -22.71 -1.25 15.58
N PHE A 76 -21.87 -1.85 14.74
CA PHE A 76 -21.89 -3.29 14.52
C PHE A 76 -21.66 -4.05 15.83
N GLY A 77 -20.61 -3.75 16.59
CA GLY A 77 -20.34 -4.45 17.84
C GLY A 77 -21.43 -4.25 18.89
N MET A 78 -22.10 -3.10 18.95
CA MET A 78 -23.29 -2.92 19.80
C MET A 78 -24.47 -3.82 19.39
N LEU A 79 -24.67 -4.07 18.09
CA LEU A 79 -25.76 -4.94 17.61
C LEU A 79 -25.49 -6.43 17.86
N PHE A 80 -24.23 -6.80 18.09
CA PHE A 80 -23.79 -8.19 18.30
C PHE A 80 -23.23 -8.42 19.71
N ASP A 81 -23.53 -7.52 20.66
CA ASP A 81 -23.09 -7.60 22.06
C ASP A 81 -21.57 -7.78 22.25
N MET A 82 -20.76 -7.22 21.33
CA MET A 82 -19.29 -7.21 21.45
C MET A 82 -18.81 -6.18 22.48
N TRP A 83 -19.59 -5.12 22.69
CA TRP A 83 -19.40 -4.09 23.72
C TRP A 83 -20.71 -3.35 23.97
N SER A 84 -20.83 -2.77 25.16
CA SER A 84 -22.05 -2.10 25.63
C SER A 84 -21.98 -0.57 25.52
N ASN A 85 -20.77 0.00 25.44
CA ASN A 85 -20.55 1.45 25.48
C ASN A 85 -19.23 1.85 24.82
N THR A 86 -18.99 3.16 24.70
CA THR A 86 -17.78 3.71 24.09
C THR A 86 -16.50 3.44 24.89
N GLY A 87 -16.60 3.24 26.20
CA GLY A 87 -15.47 2.91 27.07
C GLY A 87 -14.94 1.50 26.78
N GLU A 88 -15.82 0.51 26.70
CA GLU A 88 -15.47 -0.86 26.30
C GLU A 88 -14.92 -0.91 24.87
N PHE A 89 -15.53 -0.20 23.92
CA PHE A 89 -15.00 -0.11 22.55
C PHE A 89 -13.58 0.49 22.51
N ARG A 90 -13.34 1.54 23.31
CA ARG A 90 -12.00 2.11 23.48
C ARG A 90 -11.04 1.11 24.10
N GLN A 91 -11.47 0.33 25.10
CA GLN A 91 -10.62 -0.66 25.75
C GLN A 91 -10.13 -1.72 24.78
N VAL A 92 -10.99 -2.19 23.86
CA VAL A 92 -10.60 -3.14 22.80
C VAL A 92 -9.42 -2.61 21.98
N TYR A 93 -9.34 -1.31 21.70
CA TYR A 93 -8.20 -0.75 20.96
C TYR A 93 -6.84 -0.96 21.67
N PHE A 94 -6.84 -0.97 23.00
CA PHE A 94 -5.63 -1.18 23.81
C PHE A 94 -5.36 -2.66 24.07
N ASP A 95 -6.41 -3.46 24.27
CA ASP A 95 -6.30 -4.90 24.53
C ASP A 95 -5.93 -5.69 23.28
N ASP A 96 -6.66 -5.46 22.18
CA ASP A 96 -6.45 -6.09 20.88
C ASP A 96 -6.94 -5.16 19.75
N PRO A 97 -6.05 -4.38 19.09
CA PRO A 97 -6.44 -3.45 18.05
C PRO A 97 -6.86 -4.13 16.74
N THR A 98 -6.82 -5.46 16.63
CA THR A 98 -7.12 -6.22 15.40
C THR A 98 -8.42 -5.80 14.71
N PRO A 99 -9.57 -5.62 15.41
CA PRO A 99 -10.81 -5.20 14.77
C PRO A 99 -10.70 -3.87 14.02
N PHE A 100 -9.88 -2.94 14.51
CA PHE A 100 -9.67 -1.63 13.88
C PHE A 100 -8.82 -1.75 12.61
N TYR A 101 -7.74 -2.53 12.66
CA TYR A 101 -6.92 -2.83 11.48
C TYR A 101 -7.74 -3.52 10.39
N VAL A 102 -8.47 -4.58 10.74
CA VAL A 102 -9.32 -5.32 9.80
C VAL A 102 -10.40 -4.42 9.19
N THR A 103 -11.04 -3.57 9.99
CA THR A 103 -12.03 -2.61 9.49
C THR A 103 -11.42 -1.64 8.47
N ALA A 104 -10.25 -1.07 8.77
CA ALA A 104 -9.55 -0.16 7.86
C ALA A 104 -9.13 -0.85 6.56
N ARG A 105 -8.72 -2.13 6.62
CA ARG A 105 -8.42 -2.97 5.44
C ARG A 105 -9.67 -3.23 4.61
N TYR A 106 -10.83 -3.47 5.22
CA TYR A 106 -12.09 -3.58 4.48
C TYR A 106 -12.49 -2.29 3.76
N VAL A 107 -12.21 -1.12 4.35
CA VAL A 107 -12.38 0.17 3.66
C VAL A 107 -11.49 0.22 2.40
N THR A 108 -10.21 -0.15 2.52
CA THR A 108 -9.29 -0.25 1.36
C THR A 108 -9.80 -1.22 0.30
N ALA A 109 -10.26 -2.41 0.71
CA ALA A 109 -10.80 -3.43 -0.18
C ALA A 109 -12.01 -2.94 -0.96
N VAL A 110 -12.95 -2.28 -0.28
CA VAL A 110 -14.17 -1.69 -0.88
C VAL A 110 -13.82 -0.56 -1.85
N ILE A 111 -12.98 0.38 -1.44
CA ILE A 111 -12.54 1.49 -2.31
C ILE A 111 -11.87 0.92 -3.55
N GLY A 112 -10.89 0.03 -3.35
CA GLY A 112 -10.21 -0.62 -4.44
C GLY A 112 -11.19 -1.29 -5.39
N ALA A 113 -12.16 -2.05 -4.87
CA ALA A 113 -13.07 -2.89 -5.65
C ALA A 113 -13.89 -2.10 -6.69
N LEU A 114 -14.03 -0.78 -6.51
CA LEU A 114 -14.61 0.12 -7.50
C LEU A 114 -13.83 0.15 -8.82
N SER A 115 -12.56 -0.29 -8.85
CA SER A 115 -11.78 -0.38 -10.09
C SER A 115 -12.41 -1.33 -11.11
N ALA A 116 -12.98 -2.46 -10.69
CA ALA A 116 -13.60 -3.43 -11.59
C ALA A 116 -14.82 -2.87 -12.37
N PRO A 117 -15.84 -2.25 -11.74
CA PRO A 117 -16.94 -1.61 -12.46
C PRO A 117 -16.49 -0.36 -13.25
N LEU A 118 -15.44 0.35 -12.82
CA LEU A 118 -14.86 1.45 -13.60
C LEU A 118 -14.22 0.93 -14.90
N PHE A 119 -13.49 -0.19 -14.85
CA PHE A 119 -12.94 -0.86 -16.03
C PHE A 119 -14.03 -1.26 -17.03
N PHE A 120 -15.08 -1.93 -16.53
CA PHE A 120 -16.26 -2.25 -17.33
C PHE A 120 -16.85 -0.99 -17.98
N SER A 121 -17.02 0.07 -17.21
CA SER A 121 -17.61 1.31 -17.68
C SER A 121 -16.74 2.00 -18.74
N CYS A 122 -15.42 2.08 -18.55
CA CYS A 122 -14.48 2.59 -19.56
C CYS A 122 -14.56 1.77 -20.86
N ALA A 123 -14.57 0.44 -20.76
CA ALA A 123 -14.69 -0.46 -21.91
C ALA A 123 -15.99 -0.23 -22.70
N ARG A 124 -17.12 0.01 -22.01
CA ARG A 124 -18.40 0.35 -22.66
C ARG A 124 -18.33 1.66 -23.45
N ARG A 125 -17.52 2.63 -23.00
CA ARG A 125 -17.37 3.98 -23.59
C ARG A 125 -16.43 4.02 -24.78
N VAL A 126 -15.67 2.97 -25.01
CA VAL A 126 -14.79 2.86 -26.18
C VAL A 126 -15.37 1.90 -27.22
N GLY A 127 -16.67 1.62 -27.13
CA GLY A 127 -17.41 0.87 -28.13
C GLY A 127 -17.26 -0.65 -28.07
N LEU A 128 -16.71 -1.22 -26.98
CA LEU A 128 -16.68 -2.69 -26.82
C LEU A 128 -18.09 -3.26 -26.64
N SER A 129 -18.26 -4.57 -26.84
CA SER A 129 -19.53 -5.28 -26.56
C SER A 129 -19.74 -5.48 -25.05
N LEU A 130 -20.92 -5.95 -24.63
CA LEU A 130 -21.18 -6.23 -23.22
C LEU A 130 -20.21 -7.29 -22.67
N GLY A 131 -20.01 -8.38 -23.42
CA GLY A 131 -19.05 -9.43 -23.05
C GLY A 131 -17.61 -8.94 -23.04
N GLY A 132 -17.20 -8.12 -24.02
CA GLY A 132 -15.85 -7.52 -24.03
C GLY A 132 -15.62 -6.61 -22.82
N ALA A 133 -16.59 -5.78 -22.46
CA ALA A 133 -16.50 -4.92 -21.29
C ALA A 133 -16.49 -5.72 -19.97
N PHE A 134 -17.26 -6.80 -19.88
CA PHE A 134 -17.22 -7.71 -18.74
C PHE A 134 -15.82 -8.31 -18.56
N VAL A 135 -15.20 -8.80 -19.64
CA VAL A 135 -13.84 -9.34 -19.59
C VAL A 135 -12.84 -8.29 -19.10
N VAL A 136 -12.93 -7.04 -19.58
CA VAL A 136 -12.07 -5.94 -19.09
C VAL A 136 -12.27 -5.70 -17.60
N GLY A 137 -13.52 -5.69 -17.11
CA GLY A 137 -13.82 -5.60 -15.68
C GLY A 137 -13.27 -6.78 -14.86
N ALA A 138 -13.33 -7.99 -15.41
CA ALA A 138 -12.83 -9.20 -14.76
C ALA A 138 -11.31 -9.15 -14.56
N PHE A 139 -10.53 -8.64 -15.52
CA PHE A 139 -9.08 -8.42 -15.36
C PHE A 139 -8.77 -7.51 -14.15
N ALA A 140 -9.55 -6.44 -13.93
CA ALA A 140 -9.37 -5.58 -12.76
C ALA A 140 -9.75 -6.28 -11.45
N ALA A 141 -10.78 -7.13 -11.45
CA ALA A 141 -11.20 -7.87 -10.25
C ALA A 141 -10.09 -8.82 -9.75
N VAL A 142 -9.35 -9.45 -10.67
CA VAL A 142 -8.29 -10.43 -10.36
C VAL A 142 -6.87 -9.86 -10.43
N LEU A 143 -6.70 -8.53 -10.46
CA LEU A 143 -5.38 -7.89 -10.48
C LEU A 143 -4.61 -8.19 -9.17
N PRO A 144 -3.51 -8.96 -9.20
CA PRO A 144 -2.86 -9.45 -7.98
C PRO A 144 -2.36 -8.35 -7.05
N ILE A 145 -1.69 -7.32 -7.58
CA ILE A 145 -1.22 -6.20 -6.75
C ILE A 145 -2.39 -5.43 -6.11
N ALA A 146 -3.54 -5.35 -6.77
CA ALA A 146 -4.73 -4.72 -6.18
C ALA A 146 -5.38 -5.61 -5.11
N VAL A 147 -5.23 -6.93 -5.20
CA VAL A 147 -5.59 -7.87 -4.13
C VAL A 147 -4.65 -7.72 -2.95
N PHE A 148 -3.35 -7.71 -3.20
CA PHE A 148 -2.32 -7.55 -2.16
C PHE A 148 -2.48 -6.22 -1.42
N MET A 149 -2.50 -5.10 -2.14
CA MET A 149 -2.59 -3.75 -1.56
C MET A 149 -3.94 -3.45 -0.90
N ALA A 150 -4.96 -4.30 -1.07
CA ALA A 150 -6.21 -4.18 -0.32
C ALA A 150 -6.08 -4.64 1.14
N HIS A 151 -5.07 -5.46 1.44
CA HIS A 151 -4.80 -5.95 2.80
C HIS A 151 -4.00 -4.96 3.63
N ILE A 152 -3.50 -3.87 3.04
CA ILE A 152 -2.75 -2.85 3.78
C ILE A 152 -3.63 -1.61 3.82
N ALA A 153 -4.04 -1.17 5.01
CA ALA A 153 -4.85 0.03 5.20
C ALA A 153 -4.05 1.31 4.88
N LYS A 154 -3.88 1.61 3.59
CA LYS A 154 -3.12 2.76 3.08
C LYS A 154 -3.81 3.41 1.87
N GLY A 155 -3.52 4.70 1.69
CA GLY A 155 -4.13 5.52 0.62
C GLY A 155 -3.77 5.11 -0.82
N ASP A 156 -2.77 4.26 -1.06
CA ASP A 156 -2.31 3.90 -2.42
C ASP A 156 -3.41 3.27 -3.30
N THR A 157 -4.21 2.37 -2.72
CA THR A 157 -5.35 1.76 -3.42
C THR A 157 -6.44 2.78 -3.75
N GLY A 158 -6.68 3.73 -2.83
CA GLY A 158 -7.59 4.86 -3.06
C GLY A 158 -7.11 5.79 -4.16
N LEU A 159 -5.82 6.14 -4.15
CA LEU A 159 -5.16 6.92 -5.19
C LEU A 159 -5.34 6.28 -6.58
N ALA A 160 -5.00 4.99 -6.71
CA ALA A 160 -5.09 4.28 -7.99
C ALA A 160 -6.52 4.24 -8.53
N THR A 161 -7.49 3.98 -7.64
CA THR A 161 -8.92 3.97 -7.99
C THR A 161 -9.41 5.37 -8.39
N ALA A 162 -8.98 6.42 -7.70
CA ALA A 162 -9.34 7.80 -8.02
C ALA A 162 -8.74 8.26 -9.36
N CYS A 163 -7.47 7.93 -9.64
CA CYS A 163 -6.84 8.20 -10.94
C CYS A 163 -7.56 7.47 -12.08
N LEU A 164 -7.98 6.23 -11.87
CA LEU A 164 -8.82 5.50 -12.80
C LEU A 164 -10.20 6.15 -12.98
N ALA A 165 -10.79 6.68 -11.89
CA ALA A 165 -12.04 7.43 -11.96
C ALA A 165 -11.89 8.74 -12.75
N VAL A 166 -10.73 9.41 -12.72
CA VAL A 166 -10.42 10.55 -13.60
C VAL A 166 -10.44 10.11 -15.07
N VAL A 167 -9.79 8.99 -15.40
CA VAL A 167 -9.80 8.42 -16.76
C VAL A 167 -11.25 8.10 -17.19
N TRP A 168 -12.02 7.44 -16.34
CA TRP A 168 -13.43 7.15 -16.59
C TRP A 168 -14.24 8.42 -16.82
N ALA A 169 -14.14 9.41 -15.93
CA ALA A 169 -14.87 10.66 -16.03
C ALA A 169 -14.50 11.44 -17.29
N PHE A 170 -13.23 11.41 -17.70
CA PHE A 170 -12.76 11.98 -18.96
C PHE A 170 -13.40 11.31 -20.17
N LEU A 171 -13.43 9.98 -20.24
CA LEU A 171 -14.10 9.27 -21.33
C LEU A 171 -15.61 9.57 -21.38
N MET A 172 -16.27 9.64 -20.22
CA MET A 172 -17.68 10.04 -20.12
C MET A 172 -17.90 11.47 -20.62
N ARG A 173 -16.96 12.37 -20.33
CA ARG A 173 -16.98 13.79 -20.74
C ARG A 173 -16.86 13.97 -22.25
N LEU A 174 -16.21 13.06 -22.97
CA LEU A 174 -16.06 13.12 -24.42
C LEU A 174 -17.32 12.71 -25.21
N GLU A 175 -18.26 12.00 -24.58
CA GLU A 175 -19.47 11.49 -25.25
C GLU A 175 -20.75 12.24 -24.87
N THR A 176 -20.69 13.08 -23.84
CA THR A 176 -21.86 13.71 -23.25
C THR A 176 -22.16 15.08 -23.86
N ARG A 177 -23.44 15.47 -23.86
CA ARG A 177 -23.86 16.85 -24.16
C ARG A 177 -23.69 17.79 -22.96
N ASN A 178 -23.77 17.28 -21.73
CA ASN A 178 -23.64 18.09 -20.51
C ASN A 178 -22.19 18.09 -20.02
N ILE A 179 -21.35 18.89 -20.69
CA ILE A 179 -19.90 18.97 -20.42
C ILE A 179 -19.60 19.45 -19.00
N ARG A 180 -20.32 20.46 -18.51
CA ARG A 180 -20.06 21.09 -17.19
C ARG A 180 -20.18 20.10 -16.04
N ARG A 181 -21.19 19.23 -16.06
CA ARG A 181 -21.36 18.18 -15.05
C ARG A 181 -20.12 17.30 -14.97
N TRP A 182 -19.54 16.95 -16.11
CA TRP A 182 -18.39 16.05 -16.16
C TRP A 182 -17.08 16.76 -15.87
N ASP A 183 -16.94 18.04 -16.20
CA ASP A 183 -15.81 18.85 -15.73
C ASP A 183 -15.81 18.93 -14.19
N VAL A 184 -16.98 19.06 -13.56
CA VAL A 184 -17.12 18.99 -12.09
C VAL A 184 -16.77 17.59 -11.56
N ILE A 185 -17.27 16.51 -12.18
CA ILE A 185 -16.95 15.14 -11.75
C ILE A 185 -15.45 14.86 -11.88
N ILE A 186 -14.80 15.32 -12.95
CA ILE A 186 -13.34 15.26 -13.11
C ILE A 186 -12.68 15.96 -11.92
N GLY A 187 -13.06 17.21 -11.61
CA GLY A 187 -12.56 17.93 -10.44
C GLY A 187 -12.74 17.18 -9.11
N ILE A 188 -13.89 16.53 -8.89
CA ILE A 188 -14.14 15.70 -7.69
C ILE A 188 -13.17 14.51 -7.66
N THR A 189 -13.01 13.78 -8.78
CA THR A 189 -12.10 12.63 -8.85
C THR A 189 -10.62 13.02 -8.70
N VAL A 190 -10.24 14.21 -9.18
CA VAL A 190 -8.91 14.80 -8.96
C VAL A 190 -8.71 15.15 -7.48
N ALA A 191 -9.71 15.77 -6.84
CA ALA A 191 -9.67 16.07 -5.39
C ALA A 191 -9.55 14.79 -4.55
N LEU A 192 -10.27 13.72 -4.93
CA LEU A 192 -10.13 12.40 -4.30
C LEU A 192 -8.72 11.84 -4.43
N ALA A 193 -8.11 11.88 -5.62
CA ALA A 193 -6.75 11.39 -5.82
C ALA A 193 -5.74 12.15 -4.94
N PHE A 194 -5.79 13.49 -4.92
CA PHE A 194 -4.95 14.31 -4.05
C PHE A 194 -5.28 14.17 -2.56
N GLY A 195 -6.50 13.77 -2.21
CA GLY A 195 -6.89 13.44 -0.85
C GLY A 195 -6.27 12.13 -0.37
N PHE A 196 -6.08 11.15 -1.25
CA PHE A 196 -5.36 9.93 -0.85
C PHE A 196 -3.85 10.11 -0.80
N LYS A 197 -3.27 10.85 -1.76
CA LYS A 197 -1.82 11.06 -1.83
C LYS A 197 -1.44 12.24 -2.72
N GLN A 198 -0.50 13.06 -2.28
CA GLN A 198 0.08 14.18 -3.04
C GLN A 198 0.86 13.70 -4.29
N SER A 199 1.37 12.47 -4.27
CA SER A 199 2.01 11.84 -5.44
C SER A 199 1.05 11.66 -6.63
N ALA A 200 -0.26 11.87 -6.44
CA ALA A 200 -1.23 12.00 -7.53
C ALA A 200 -0.76 12.95 -8.63
N LEU A 201 -0.03 14.02 -8.27
CA LEU A 201 0.52 14.98 -9.23
C LEU A 201 1.34 14.31 -10.34
N LEU A 202 2.13 13.28 -10.00
CA LEU A 202 3.02 12.59 -10.94
C LEU A 202 2.25 11.83 -12.03
N VAL A 203 0.99 11.47 -11.77
CA VAL A 203 0.11 10.78 -12.71
C VAL A 203 -0.85 11.76 -13.39
N LEU A 204 -1.44 12.67 -12.59
CA LEU A 204 -2.49 13.57 -13.04
C LEU A 204 -1.95 14.75 -13.86
N ALA A 205 -0.71 15.22 -13.66
CA ALA A 205 -0.18 16.32 -14.47
C ALA A 205 0.02 15.91 -15.94
N PRO A 206 0.70 14.79 -16.27
CA PRO A 206 0.74 14.29 -17.66
C PRO A 206 -0.66 14.00 -18.23
N LEU A 207 -1.55 13.44 -17.41
CA LEU A 207 -2.92 13.13 -17.84
C LEU A 207 -3.72 14.39 -18.17
N ALA A 208 -3.60 15.45 -17.36
CA ALA A 208 -4.24 16.74 -17.60
C ALA A 208 -3.74 17.36 -18.91
N LEU A 209 -2.44 17.30 -19.21
CA LEU A 209 -1.90 17.74 -20.49
C LEU A 209 -2.50 16.94 -21.65
N GLY A 210 -2.55 15.61 -21.54
CA GLY A 210 -3.20 14.74 -22.53
C GLY A 210 -4.68 15.09 -22.75
N MET A 211 -5.42 15.33 -21.67
CA MET A 211 -6.83 15.75 -21.71
C MET A 211 -6.98 17.11 -22.40
N ILE A 212 -6.16 18.11 -22.06
CA ILE A 212 -6.18 19.43 -22.69
C ILE A 212 -5.94 19.31 -24.20
N VAL A 213 -4.95 18.51 -24.62
CA VAL A 213 -4.64 18.30 -26.04
C VAL A 213 -5.83 17.67 -26.79
N VAL A 214 -6.43 16.62 -26.23
CA VAL A 214 -7.58 15.94 -26.85
C VAL A 214 -8.78 16.88 -26.94
N LEU A 215 -9.10 17.60 -25.86
CA LEU A 215 -10.21 18.56 -25.84
C LEU A 215 -9.99 19.73 -26.79
N ALA A 216 -8.76 20.25 -26.86
CA ALA A 216 -8.42 21.34 -27.75
C ALA A 216 -8.61 20.96 -29.22
N ARG A 217 -8.27 19.70 -29.58
CA ARG A 217 -8.45 19.16 -30.94
C ARG A 217 -9.91 18.88 -31.29
N ARG A 218 -10.72 18.45 -30.32
CA ARG A 218 -12.11 18.05 -30.54
C ARG A 218 -13.12 19.20 -30.46
N GLU A 219 -12.82 20.22 -29.65
CA GLU A 219 -13.77 21.30 -29.36
C GLU A 219 -13.17 22.67 -29.63
N SER A 220 -12.17 23.07 -28.83
CA SER A 220 -11.34 24.26 -29.02
C SER A 220 -10.40 24.41 -27.82
N LEU A 221 -9.30 25.15 -28.00
CA LEU A 221 -8.38 25.45 -26.90
C LEU A 221 -9.07 26.18 -25.73
N GLY A 222 -9.97 27.13 -26.03
CA GLY A 222 -10.71 27.86 -25.00
C GLY A 222 -11.63 26.96 -24.17
N GLN A 223 -12.28 25.98 -24.80
CA GLN A 223 -13.12 25.02 -24.07
C GLN A 223 -12.30 24.03 -23.24
N ALA A 224 -11.12 23.62 -23.73
CA ALA A 224 -10.18 22.80 -22.98
C ALA A 224 -9.74 23.51 -21.69
N PHE A 225 -9.30 24.78 -21.77
CA PHE A 225 -8.90 25.55 -20.60
C PHE A 225 -10.06 25.86 -19.64
N ARG A 226 -11.29 26.05 -20.14
CA ARG A 226 -12.48 26.17 -19.26
C ARG A 226 -12.75 24.89 -18.49
N SER A 227 -12.65 23.74 -19.16
CA SER A 227 -12.86 22.42 -18.54
C SER A 227 -11.80 22.15 -17.46
N PHE A 228 -10.54 22.46 -17.77
CA PHE A 228 -9.42 22.39 -16.83
C PHE A 228 -9.62 23.35 -15.64
N GLY A 229 -9.93 24.63 -15.90
CA GLY A 229 -10.17 25.63 -14.88
C GLY A 229 -11.33 25.28 -13.93
N MET A 230 -12.42 24.68 -14.45
CA MET A 230 -13.51 24.17 -13.62
C MET A 230 -13.05 23.02 -12.72
N SER A 231 -12.27 22.09 -13.26
CA SER A 231 -11.72 20.97 -12.49
C SER A 231 -10.79 21.46 -11.37
N VAL A 232 -9.94 22.45 -11.66
CA VAL A 232 -9.05 23.10 -10.68
C VAL A 232 -9.87 23.84 -9.62
N LEU A 233 -10.93 24.56 -9.99
CA LEU A 233 -11.79 25.25 -9.03
C LEU A 233 -12.42 24.27 -8.04
N VAL A 234 -12.93 23.13 -8.53
CA VAL A 234 -13.48 22.08 -7.67
C VAL A 234 -12.40 21.49 -6.75
N LEU A 235 -11.20 21.24 -7.27
CA LEU A 235 -10.06 20.78 -6.46
C LEU A 235 -9.74 21.78 -5.34
N LEU A 236 -9.64 23.07 -5.65
CA LEU A 236 -9.32 24.12 -4.68
C LEU A 236 -10.38 24.27 -3.58
N VAL A 237 -11.62 23.85 -3.83
CA VAL A 237 -12.69 23.85 -2.81
C VAL A 237 -12.68 22.56 -1.99
N LEU A 238 -12.63 21.40 -2.64
CA LEU A 238 -12.82 20.12 -1.97
C LEU A 238 -11.57 19.62 -1.25
N TRP A 239 -10.38 19.83 -1.82
CA TRP A 239 -9.15 19.32 -1.21
C TRP A 239 -8.87 19.90 0.19
N PRO A 240 -9.05 21.21 0.43
CA PRO A 240 -9.00 21.79 1.77
C PRO A 240 -9.94 21.13 2.78
N LEU A 241 -11.18 20.83 2.37
CA LEU A 241 -12.18 20.22 3.23
C LEU A 241 -11.81 18.78 3.58
N MET A 242 -11.34 18.02 2.59
CA MET A 242 -10.96 16.63 2.76
C MET A 242 -9.66 16.45 3.56
N ASN A 243 -8.80 17.47 3.59
CA ASN A 243 -7.48 17.41 4.19
C ASN A 243 -7.25 18.57 5.18
N ILE A 244 -8.30 18.94 5.91
CA ILE A 244 -8.27 20.09 6.83
C ILE A 244 -7.12 20.01 7.85
N GLY A 245 -6.70 18.80 8.24
CA GLY A 245 -5.57 18.58 9.15
C GLY A 245 -4.25 19.11 8.63
N ILE A 246 -4.01 19.08 7.30
CA ILE A 246 -2.84 19.71 6.68
C ILE A 246 -2.91 21.24 6.83
N LEU A 247 -4.09 21.82 6.66
CA LEU A 247 -4.24 23.28 6.71
C LEU A 247 -4.15 23.82 8.13
N LEU A 248 -4.55 23.02 9.12
CA LEU A 248 -4.43 23.35 10.54
C LEU A 248 -2.97 23.27 11.03
N ASP A 249 -2.12 22.47 10.36
CA ASP A 249 -0.68 22.34 10.67
C ASP A 249 0.15 22.26 9.38
N ILE A 250 0.20 23.37 8.65
CA ILE A 250 0.89 23.44 7.36
C ILE A 250 2.41 23.37 7.52
N GLU A 251 2.93 23.89 8.63
CA GLU A 251 4.37 23.89 8.93
C GLU A 251 4.86 22.47 9.19
N GLY A 252 4.15 21.70 10.03
CA GLY A 252 4.41 20.28 10.24
C GLY A 252 4.33 19.50 8.94
N PHE A 253 3.31 19.76 8.10
CA PHE A 253 3.20 19.14 6.80
C PHE A 253 4.43 19.40 5.91
N LEU A 254 4.84 20.65 5.75
CA LEU A 254 6.00 21.01 4.93
C LEU A 254 7.31 20.39 5.46
N ALA A 255 7.48 20.32 6.79
CA ALA A 255 8.63 19.67 7.41
C ALA A 255 8.70 18.17 7.05
N PHE A 256 7.58 17.45 7.15
CA PHE A 256 7.51 16.04 6.75
C PHE A 256 7.75 15.82 5.25
N GLN A 257 7.30 16.74 4.38
CA GLN A 257 7.59 16.63 2.93
C GLN A 257 9.09 16.75 2.63
N ASN A 258 9.82 17.57 3.38
CA ASN A 258 11.28 17.66 3.27
C ASN A 258 11.95 16.33 3.66
N ILE A 259 11.51 15.72 4.78
CA ILE A 259 12.00 14.40 5.21
C ILE A 259 11.73 13.34 4.14
N GLN A 260 10.51 13.28 3.60
CA GLN A 260 10.16 12.33 2.54
C GLN A 260 11.01 12.49 1.28
N THR A 261 11.38 13.72 0.93
CA THR A 261 12.22 14.00 -0.24
C THR A 261 13.60 13.37 -0.06
N VAL A 262 14.21 13.51 1.12
CA VAL A 262 15.51 12.88 1.45
C VAL A 262 15.40 11.34 1.48
N MET A 263 14.28 10.81 1.96
CA MET A 263 14.05 9.36 1.97
C MET A 263 13.79 8.78 0.57
N SER A 264 13.29 9.57 -0.38
CA SER A 264 12.83 9.05 -1.68
C SER A 264 13.78 9.34 -2.83
N VAL A 265 14.49 10.47 -2.80
CA VAL A 265 15.38 10.91 -3.89
C VAL A 265 16.78 10.33 -3.68
N ARG A 266 17.36 9.82 -4.76
CA ARG A 266 18.71 9.23 -4.78
C ARG A 266 19.59 10.03 -5.73
N GLU A 267 20.16 11.14 -5.26
CA GLU A 267 21.01 11.99 -6.10
C GLU A 267 22.30 11.28 -6.56
N GLU A 268 22.73 10.28 -5.79
CA GLU A 268 23.93 9.48 -6.06
C GLU A 268 23.70 8.33 -7.07
N ASP A 269 22.43 7.99 -7.35
CA ASP A 269 22.11 6.88 -8.25
C ASP A 269 22.42 7.28 -9.71
N PRO A 270 23.05 6.40 -10.51
CA PRO A 270 23.28 6.67 -11.93
C PRO A 270 21.98 6.95 -12.69
N PHE A 271 22.00 7.94 -13.59
CA PHE A 271 20.84 8.29 -14.40
C PHE A 271 20.27 7.07 -15.13
N GLY A 272 18.98 6.79 -14.92
CA GLY A 272 18.28 5.68 -15.56
C GLY A 272 18.41 4.32 -14.86
N ILE A 273 19.14 4.19 -13.75
CA ILE A 273 19.25 2.92 -13.01
C ILE A 273 17.89 2.38 -12.53
N GLY A 274 16.92 3.29 -12.35
CA GLY A 274 15.56 2.92 -11.99
C GLY A 274 14.76 2.25 -13.10
N LEU A 275 15.09 2.47 -14.38
CA LEU A 275 14.26 1.97 -15.49
C LEU A 275 14.22 0.43 -15.56
N PRO A 276 15.34 -0.32 -15.47
CA PRO A 276 15.31 -1.78 -15.42
C PRO A 276 14.51 -2.33 -14.24
N ILE A 277 14.57 -1.67 -13.07
CA ILE A 277 13.80 -2.05 -11.88
C ILE A 277 12.31 -1.90 -12.16
N THR A 278 11.90 -0.77 -12.74
CA THR A 278 10.51 -0.54 -13.13
C THR A 278 10.02 -1.59 -14.13
N LEU A 279 10.83 -1.96 -15.12
CA LEU A 279 10.46 -3.01 -16.09
C LEU A 279 10.26 -4.36 -15.40
N ARG A 280 11.10 -4.69 -14.41
CA ARG A 280 10.94 -5.90 -13.58
C ARG A 280 9.64 -5.87 -12.79
N ILE A 281 9.34 -4.74 -12.13
CA ILE A 281 8.08 -4.55 -11.37
C ILE A 281 6.88 -4.73 -12.30
N PHE A 282 6.85 -4.06 -13.45
CA PHE A 282 5.71 -4.15 -14.38
C PHE A 282 5.51 -5.55 -14.97
N GLY A 283 6.60 -6.29 -15.17
CA GLY A 283 6.57 -7.67 -15.66
C GLY A 283 6.26 -8.71 -14.58
N ASP A 284 6.28 -8.36 -13.29
CA ASP A 284 6.07 -9.31 -12.21
C ASP A 284 4.63 -9.88 -12.21
N THR A 285 4.48 -11.12 -11.75
CA THR A 285 3.19 -11.84 -11.77
C THR A 285 2.28 -11.50 -10.59
N VAL A 286 2.82 -10.96 -9.50
CA VAL A 286 2.09 -10.57 -8.29
C VAL A 286 2.07 -9.05 -8.15
N THR A 287 3.22 -8.39 -8.28
CA THR A 287 3.34 -6.94 -8.08
C THR A 287 3.15 -6.14 -9.38
N GLY A 288 3.10 -6.81 -10.53
CA GLY A 288 3.00 -6.19 -11.84
C GLY A 288 1.74 -6.52 -12.63
N LEU A 289 1.86 -6.44 -13.96
CA LEU A 289 0.83 -6.82 -14.91
C LEU A 289 0.94 -8.27 -15.38
N ASN A 290 1.99 -8.99 -15.00
CA ASN A 290 2.55 -10.16 -15.69
C ASN A 290 3.16 -9.85 -17.09
N PRO A 291 4.10 -10.69 -17.58
CA PRO A 291 4.84 -10.39 -18.81
C PRO A 291 3.94 -10.29 -20.06
N ILE A 292 2.84 -11.03 -20.10
CA ILE A 292 1.93 -11.06 -21.25
C ILE A 292 1.18 -9.74 -21.35
N LEU A 293 0.49 -9.32 -20.29
CA LEU A 293 -0.31 -8.09 -20.33
C LEU A 293 0.58 -6.86 -20.36
N PHE A 294 1.77 -6.92 -19.76
CA PHE A 294 2.77 -5.88 -19.92
C PHE A 294 3.17 -5.71 -21.40
N ALA A 295 3.49 -6.80 -22.11
CA ALA A 295 3.80 -6.75 -23.54
C ALA A 295 2.63 -6.20 -24.38
N ILE A 296 1.39 -6.65 -24.12
CA ILE A 296 0.20 -6.11 -24.79
C ILE A 296 0.05 -4.60 -24.55
N SER A 297 0.33 -4.14 -23.34
CA SER A 297 0.27 -2.72 -22.99
C SER A 297 1.28 -1.87 -23.77
N LEU A 298 2.46 -2.41 -24.09
CA LEU A 298 3.47 -1.72 -24.89
C LEU A 298 3.10 -1.66 -26.38
N VAL A 299 2.34 -2.65 -26.87
CA VAL A 299 1.84 -2.70 -28.25
C VAL A 299 0.55 -1.89 -28.44
N ALA A 300 -0.13 -1.50 -27.36
CA ALA A 300 -1.35 -0.70 -27.38
C ALA A 300 -1.33 0.51 -28.34
N PRO A 301 -0.32 1.41 -28.34
CA PRO A 301 -0.29 2.55 -29.26
C PRO A 301 -0.27 2.12 -30.74
N VAL A 302 0.44 1.04 -31.08
CA VAL A 302 0.48 0.51 -32.46
C VAL A 302 -0.90 0.02 -32.87
N TRP A 303 -1.62 -0.68 -31.98
CA TRP A 303 -2.99 -1.11 -32.25
C TRP A 303 -3.95 0.07 -32.39
N LEU A 304 -3.89 1.05 -31.49
CA LEU A 304 -4.78 2.22 -31.51
C LEU A 304 -4.64 3.05 -32.80
N LEU A 305 -3.45 3.07 -33.40
CA LEU A 305 -3.17 3.74 -34.68
C LEU A 305 -3.52 2.88 -35.91
N ALA A 306 -3.74 1.58 -35.74
CA ALA A 306 -4.04 0.68 -36.84
C ALA A 306 -5.44 0.95 -37.44
N LYS A 307 -5.54 0.83 -38.77
CA LYS A 307 -6.83 0.98 -39.50
C LYS A 307 -7.86 -0.08 -39.08
N THR A 308 -7.39 -1.23 -38.61
CA THR A 308 -8.22 -2.36 -38.16
C THR A 308 -8.85 -2.14 -36.79
N CYS A 309 -8.30 -1.25 -35.97
CA CYS A 309 -8.85 -0.94 -34.64
C CYS A 309 -10.28 -0.41 -34.78
N ARG A 310 -11.19 -0.97 -33.98
CA ARG A 310 -12.63 -0.58 -33.98
C ARG A 310 -13.04 0.15 -32.71
N LEU A 311 -12.09 0.50 -31.85
CA LEU A 311 -12.38 1.27 -30.65
C LEU A 311 -12.79 2.70 -31.01
N ASP A 312 -13.74 3.21 -30.24
CA ASP A 312 -14.06 4.63 -30.21
C ASP A 312 -13.03 5.37 -29.35
N LEU A 313 -12.94 6.70 -29.51
CA LEU A 313 -12.07 7.56 -28.68
C LEU A 313 -10.57 7.18 -28.69
N ARG A 314 -10.05 6.70 -29.83
CA ARG A 314 -8.65 6.23 -29.96
C ARG A 314 -7.61 7.28 -29.60
N ASP A 315 -7.87 8.54 -29.96
CA ASP A 315 -7.03 9.69 -29.61
C ASP A 315 -6.97 9.92 -28.09
N ALA A 316 -8.10 9.75 -27.39
CA ALA A 316 -8.13 9.81 -25.93
C ALA A 316 -7.36 8.65 -25.30
N LEU A 317 -7.56 7.41 -25.77
CA LEU A 317 -6.82 6.25 -25.28
C LEU A 317 -5.32 6.37 -25.51
N LEU A 318 -4.91 6.89 -26.67
CA LEU A 318 -3.50 7.14 -26.98
C LEU A 318 -2.93 8.23 -26.08
N ALA A 319 -3.67 9.31 -25.82
CA ALA A 319 -3.24 10.38 -24.89
C ALA A 319 -3.09 9.85 -23.45
N ILE A 320 -4.02 9.01 -22.98
CA ILE A 320 -3.93 8.35 -21.67
C ILE A 320 -2.69 7.45 -21.61
N TRP A 321 -2.42 6.66 -22.66
CA TRP A 321 -1.23 5.82 -22.73
C TRP A 321 0.06 6.63 -22.66
N ILE A 322 0.18 7.70 -23.47
CA ILE A 322 1.36 8.57 -23.49
C ILE A 322 1.56 9.23 -22.12
N ALA A 323 0.50 9.79 -21.54
CA ALA A 323 0.54 10.39 -20.21
C ALA A 323 1.02 9.40 -19.14
N ASN A 324 0.51 8.17 -19.19
CA ASN A 324 0.88 7.12 -18.24
C ASN A 324 2.35 6.72 -18.38
N VAL A 325 2.85 6.56 -19.60
CA VAL A 325 4.27 6.22 -19.86
C VAL A 325 5.20 7.36 -19.43
N VAL A 326 4.83 8.61 -19.71
CA VAL A 326 5.59 9.78 -19.23
C VAL A 326 5.65 9.80 -17.71
N SER A 327 4.52 9.56 -17.03
CA SER A 327 4.45 9.44 -15.58
C SER A 327 5.39 8.35 -15.03
N VAL A 328 5.35 7.14 -15.62
CA VAL A 328 6.24 6.03 -15.25
C VAL A 328 7.71 6.44 -15.40
N ILE A 329 8.10 7.00 -16.55
CA ILE A 329 9.49 7.42 -16.79
C ILE A 329 9.94 8.48 -15.79
N VAL A 330 9.12 9.50 -15.53
CA VAL A 330 9.45 10.56 -14.56
C VAL A 330 9.66 9.96 -13.18
N ILE A 331 8.73 9.12 -12.70
CA ILE A 331 8.85 8.45 -11.40
C ILE A 331 10.15 7.63 -11.35
N SER A 332 10.37 6.74 -12.32
CA SER A 332 11.56 5.87 -12.38
C SER A 332 12.88 6.64 -12.35
N LEU A 333 12.93 7.80 -13.01
CA LEU A 333 14.12 8.66 -13.04
C LEU A 333 14.31 9.43 -11.74
N THR A 334 13.23 9.78 -11.03
CA THR A 334 13.30 10.53 -9.77
C THR A 334 13.66 9.66 -8.57
N VAL A 335 13.10 8.46 -8.44
CA VAL A 335 13.29 7.61 -7.24
C VAL A 335 14.47 6.64 -7.33
N GLY A 336 15.08 6.49 -8.51
CA GLY A 336 16.26 5.66 -8.71
C GLY A 336 16.02 4.20 -8.31
N THR A 337 16.85 3.68 -7.41
CA THR A 337 16.78 2.32 -6.87
C THR A 337 15.67 2.08 -5.84
N ARG A 338 15.07 3.13 -5.27
CA ARG A 338 14.03 3.03 -4.23
C ARG A 338 12.64 3.00 -4.84
N GLN A 339 12.30 1.87 -5.46
CA GLN A 339 11.03 1.68 -6.16
C GLN A 339 10.16 0.63 -5.48
N PRO A 340 9.44 0.97 -4.39
CA PRO A 340 8.42 0.07 -3.89
C PRO A 340 7.34 -0.11 -4.96
N GLU A 341 6.88 -1.34 -5.18
CA GLU A 341 5.93 -1.68 -6.24
C GLU A 341 4.63 -0.87 -6.18
N HIS A 342 4.15 -0.56 -4.98
CA HIS A 342 2.91 0.18 -4.78
C HIS A 342 3.00 1.65 -5.23
N LEU A 343 4.20 2.20 -5.43
CA LEU A 343 4.41 3.53 -6.02
C LEU A 343 3.78 3.64 -7.41
N PHE A 344 3.80 2.55 -8.17
CA PHE A 344 3.28 2.50 -9.54
C PHE A 344 1.84 1.98 -9.63
N LEU A 345 1.15 1.77 -8.51
CA LEU A 345 -0.20 1.19 -8.51
C LEU A 345 -1.21 1.92 -9.41
N PRO A 346 -1.25 3.27 -9.46
CA PRO A 346 -2.11 3.98 -10.42
C PRO A 346 -1.69 3.71 -11.87
N ASN A 347 -0.39 3.70 -12.16
CA ASN A 347 0.14 3.48 -13.50
C ASN A 347 -0.13 2.05 -13.98
N LEU A 348 0.09 1.04 -13.13
CA LEU A 348 -0.24 -0.36 -13.39
C LEU A 348 -1.74 -0.52 -13.67
N THR A 349 -2.59 0.11 -12.87
CA THR A 349 -4.05 0.06 -13.06
C THR A 349 -4.48 0.65 -14.42
N ILE A 350 -3.95 1.83 -14.79
CA ILE A 350 -4.25 2.45 -16.09
C ILE A 350 -3.68 1.63 -17.25
N GLN A 351 -2.48 1.08 -17.10
CA GLN A 351 -1.82 0.27 -18.12
C GLN A 351 -2.56 -1.06 -18.35
N LEU A 352 -3.07 -1.69 -17.29
CA LEU A 352 -3.94 -2.86 -17.38
C LEU A 352 -5.24 -2.56 -18.11
N LEU A 353 -5.88 -1.43 -17.81
CA LEU A 353 -7.12 -1.00 -18.48
C LEU A 353 -6.89 -0.93 -20.00
N LEU A 354 -5.81 -0.27 -20.42
CA LEU A 354 -5.48 -0.12 -21.84
C LEU A 354 -5.17 -1.47 -22.50
N ALA A 355 -4.37 -2.32 -21.84
CA ALA A 355 -4.04 -3.64 -22.34
C ALA A 355 -5.30 -4.51 -22.53
N ALA A 356 -6.18 -4.56 -21.53
CA ALA A 356 -7.40 -5.35 -21.57
C ALA A 356 -8.39 -4.83 -22.64
N ILE A 357 -8.53 -3.51 -22.80
CA ILE A 357 -9.36 -2.89 -23.85
C ILE A 357 -8.84 -3.27 -25.25
N VAL A 358 -7.53 -3.12 -25.48
CA VAL A 358 -6.90 -3.44 -26.76
C VAL A 358 -7.07 -4.92 -27.09
N LEU A 359 -6.85 -5.80 -26.12
CA LEU A 359 -7.01 -7.23 -26.27
C LEU A 359 -8.45 -7.62 -26.61
N ALA A 360 -9.43 -7.02 -25.94
CA ALA A 360 -10.84 -7.25 -26.23
C ALA A 360 -11.23 -6.76 -27.64
N ASP A 361 -10.66 -5.65 -28.12
CA ASP A 361 -10.88 -5.19 -29.50
C ASP A 361 -10.21 -6.12 -30.53
N MET A 362 -9.00 -6.58 -30.28
CA MET A 362 -8.31 -7.56 -31.13
C MET A 362 -9.13 -8.85 -31.27
N ILE A 363 -9.70 -9.38 -30.19
CA ILE A 363 -10.58 -10.56 -30.22
C ILE A 363 -11.83 -10.31 -31.07
N ARG A 364 -12.36 -9.09 -31.03
CA ARG A 364 -13.53 -8.68 -31.82
C ARG A 364 -13.22 -8.56 -33.31
N VAL A 365 -12.03 -8.08 -33.66
CA VAL A 365 -11.63 -7.75 -35.04
C VAL A 365 -11.06 -8.93 -35.78
N TYR A 366 -10.18 -9.71 -35.15
CA TYR A 366 -9.54 -10.84 -35.79
C TYR A 366 -10.50 -12.02 -36.01
N VAL A 367 -10.19 -12.83 -37.02
CA VAL A 367 -10.91 -14.08 -37.37
C VAL A 367 -9.91 -15.23 -37.49
N ASN A 368 -10.38 -16.48 -37.43
CA ASN A 368 -9.57 -17.70 -37.61
C ASN A 368 -8.33 -17.76 -36.68
N ILE A 369 -7.16 -18.09 -37.23
CA ILE A 369 -5.92 -18.32 -36.49
C ILE A 369 -5.47 -17.08 -35.68
N PRO A 370 -5.42 -15.85 -36.24
CA PRO A 370 -5.10 -14.66 -35.43
C PRO A 370 -6.03 -14.47 -34.23
N LYS A 371 -7.34 -14.74 -34.38
CA LYS A 371 -8.28 -14.67 -33.25
C LYS A 371 -7.93 -15.69 -32.17
N LEU A 372 -7.64 -16.93 -32.57
CA LEU A 372 -7.25 -17.99 -31.64
C LEU A 372 -5.99 -17.59 -30.86
N ILE A 373 -4.98 -17.04 -31.52
CA ILE A 373 -3.75 -16.56 -30.86
C ILE A 373 -4.10 -15.51 -29.79
N VAL A 374 -4.88 -14.49 -30.15
CA VAL A 374 -5.23 -13.42 -29.20
C VAL A 374 -6.09 -13.95 -28.04
N VAL A 375 -7.02 -14.88 -28.30
CA VAL A 375 -7.81 -15.53 -27.24
C VAL A 375 -6.92 -16.32 -26.30
N VAL A 376 -5.99 -17.12 -26.82
CA VAL A 376 -5.03 -17.87 -26.00
C VAL A 376 -4.16 -16.91 -25.17
N THR A 377 -3.66 -15.83 -25.77
CA THR A 377 -2.91 -14.78 -25.07
C THR A 377 -3.73 -14.16 -23.95
N ALA A 378 -5.02 -13.86 -24.19
CA ALA A 378 -5.91 -13.33 -23.17
C ALA A 378 -6.18 -14.30 -22.03
N CYS A 379 -6.45 -15.57 -22.34
CA CYS A 379 -6.64 -16.61 -21.34
C CYS A 379 -5.37 -16.84 -20.52
N ALA A 380 -4.19 -16.87 -21.15
CA ALA A 380 -2.92 -17.02 -20.47
C ALA A 380 -2.62 -15.82 -19.55
N GLY A 381 -2.80 -14.58 -20.04
CA GLY A 381 -2.63 -13.37 -19.24
C GLY A 381 -3.60 -13.31 -18.07
N PHE A 382 -4.87 -13.70 -18.27
CA PHE A 382 -5.86 -13.78 -17.19
C PHE A 382 -5.53 -14.88 -16.18
N LEU A 383 -5.12 -16.07 -16.64
CA LEU A 383 -4.74 -17.18 -15.77
C LEU A 383 -3.55 -16.80 -14.88
N LEU A 384 -2.52 -16.15 -15.43
CA LEU A 384 -1.38 -15.66 -14.64
C LEU A 384 -1.82 -14.66 -13.56
N MET A 385 -2.75 -13.74 -13.87
CA MET A 385 -3.35 -12.86 -12.86
C MET A 385 -4.15 -13.62 -11.80
N ALA A 386 -4.97 -14.59 -12.21
CA ALA A 386 -5.74 -15.38 -11.26
C ALA A 386 -4.83 -16.19 -10.32
N LEU A 387 -3.75 -16.79 -10.85
CA LEU A 387 -2.74 -17.51 -10.06
C LEU A 387 -1.97 -16.56 -9.13
N GLY A 388 -1.59 -15.37 -9.59
CA GLY A 388 -0.97 -14.34 -8.75
C GLY A 388 -1.87 -13.93 -7.60
N SER A 389 -3.16 -13.68 -7.86
CA SER A 389 -4.15 -13.37 -6.82
C SER A 389 -4.37 -14.55 -5.87
N ALA A 390 -4.40 -15.78 -6.38
CA ALA A 390 -4.50 -16.97 -5.54
C ALA A 390 -3.28 -17.13 -4.62
N ASN A 391 -2.07 -16.83 -5.10
CA ASN A 391 -0.85 -16.81 -4.28
C ASN A 391 -0.95 -15.76 -3.16
N VAL A 392 -1.42 -14.55 -3.47
CA VAL A 392 -1.66 -13.51 -2.45
C VAL A 392 -2.65 -14.00 -1.40
N LEU A 393 -3.79 -14.55 -1.81
CA LEU A 393 -4.83 -15.05 -0.91
C LEU A 393 -4.34 -16.22 -0.06
N GLN A 394 -3.57 -17.15 -0.63
CA GLN A 394 -2.98 -18.26 0.08
C GLN A 394 -2.06 -17.77 1.21
N GLN A 395 -1.23 -16.77 0.94
CA GLN A 395 -0.38 -16.14 1.95
C GLN A 395 -1.20 -15.30 2.95
N ALA A 396 -2.30 -14.67 2.54
CA ALA A 396 -3.14 -13.91 3.45
C ALA A 396 -3.78 -14.81 4.52
N VAL A 397 -4.25 -16.00 4.14
CA VAL A 397 -5.01 -16.90 5.04
C VAL A 397 -4.16 -17.92 5.81
N VAL A 398 -2.91 -18.17 5.39
CA VAL A 398 -2.05 -19.13 6.09
C VAL A 398 -1.74 -18.63 7.50
N GLN A 399 -1.48 -19.51 8.45
CA GLN A 399 -1.05 -19.10 9.81
C GLN A 399 0.40 -18.57 9.79
N PRO A 400 0.67 -17.39 10.41
CA PRO A 400 2.02 -16.87 10.56
C PRO A 400 2.97 -17.85 11.26
N VAL A 401 4.24 -17.77 10.90
CA VAL A 401 5.33 -18.50 11.55
C VAL A 401 5.51 -18.08 13.00
N ALA A 402 5.23 -16.80 13.31
CA ALA A 402 5.37 -16.24 14.65
C ALA A 402 4.55 -17.01 15.71
N ALA A 403 3.38 -17.57 15.34
CA ALA A 403 2.58 -18.39 16.25
C ALA A 403 3.29 -19.71 16.63
N GLN A 404 3.98 -20.35 15.67
CA GLN A 404 4.77 -21.56 15.93
C GLN A 404 6.02 -21.25 16.74
N LEU A 405 6.66 -20.10 16.45
CA LEU A 405 7.79 -19.60 17.21
C LEU A 405 7.43 -19.41 18.68
N VAL A 406 6.33 -18.71 18.99
CA VAL A 406 5.90 -18.48 20.38
C VAL A 406 5.66 -19.79 21.12
N THR A 407 5.03 -20.76 20.46
CA THR A 407 4.82 -22.11 21.06
C THR A 407 6.15 -22.76 21.39
N TYR A 408 7.11 -22.73 20.47
CA TYR A 408 8.44 -23.29 20.69
C TYR A 408 9.21 -22.59 21.81
N LEU A 409 9.15 -21.25 21.86
CA LEU A 409 9.79 -20.47 22.92
C LEU A 409 9.20 -20.78 24.30
N ALA A 410 7.87 -20.84 24.42
CA ALA A 410 7.20 -21.15 25.67
C ALA A 410 7.50 -22.58 26.16
N GLU A 411 7.61 -23.55 25.26
CA GLU A 411 7.88 -24.95 25.61
C GLU A 411 9.37 -25.22 25.91
N THR A 412 10.28 -24.55 25.19
CA THR A 412 11.72 -24.86 25.23
C THR A 412 12.49 -23.90 26.15
N TYR A 413 12.06 -22.64 26.21
CA TYR A 413 12.73 -21.55 26.91
C TYR A 413 11.77 -20.73 27.79
N PRO A 414 10.98 -21.36 28.69
CA PRO A 414 9.93 -20.69 29.46
C PRO A 414 10.44 -19.55 30.35
N GLU A 415 11.67 -19.66 30.86
CA GLU A 415 12.28 -18.71 31.79
C GLU A 415 13.37 -17.84 31.13
N ALA A 416 13.64 -18.03 29.84
CA ALA A 416 14.70 -17.30 29.16
C ALA A 416 14.32 -15.86 28.88
N ARG A 417 15.31 -14.97 28.88
CA ARG A 417 15.14 -13.61 28.34
C ARG A 417 15.42 -13.63 26.85
N VAL A 418 14.40 -13.28 26.07
CA VAL A 418 14.44 -13.35 24.61
C VAL A 418 14.66 -11.97 24.00
N GLN A 419 15.66 -11.80 23.14
CA GLN A 419 15.70 -10.67 22.20
C GLN A 419 15.05 -11.12 20.89
N SER A 420 14.15 -10.31 20.33
CA SER A 420 13.47 -10.66 19.08
C SER A 420 13.51 -9.56 18.02
N GLY A 421 13.90 -9.91 16.80
CA GLY A 421 13.84 -9.04 15.62
C GLY A 421 12.42 -8.79 15.10
N LEU A 422 11.40 -9.38 15.71
CA LEU A 422 9.99 -9.15 15.41
C LEU A 422 9.17 -9.04 16.70
N ALA A 423 8.05 -8.31 16.62
CA ALA A 423 7.07 -8.33 17.70
C ALA A 423 6.45 -9.73 17.80
N LEU A 424 6.52 -10.35 18.98
CA LEU A 424 5.95 -11.67 19.21
C LEU A 424 4.45 -11.56 19.49
N PRO A 425 3.60 -12.44 18.92
CA PRO A 425 2.16 -12.47 19.18
C PRO A 425 1.84 -13.12 20.53
N VAL A 426 2.49 -12.65 21.59
CA VAL A 426 2.35 -13.11 22.98
C VAL A 426 2.58 -11.93 23.92
N PRO A 427 1.84 -11.82 25.03
CA PRO A 427 2.07 -10.75 26.00
C PRO A 427 3.52 -10.74 26.47
N GLN A 428 4.11 -9.55 26.53
CA GLN A 428 5.39 -9.34 27.20
C GLN A 428 5.17 -9.31 28.71
N THR A 429 6.19 -9.70 29.49
CA THR A 429 6.17 -9.44 30.94
C THR A 429 6.30 -7.95 31.25
N VAL A 430 5.80 -7.54 32.42
CA VAL A 430 5.94 -6.17 32.95
C VAL A 430 7.41 -5.75 33.01
N ALA A 431 8.30 -6.67 33.38
CA ALA A 431 9.74 -6.41 33.47
C ALA A 431 10.37 -6.15 32.09
N ALA A 432 9.95 -6.89 31.05
CA ALA A 432 10.42 -6.69 29.69
C ALA A 432 9.94 -5.34 29.14
N GLN A 433 8.66 -5.00 29.32
CA GLN A 433 8.12 -3.70 28.91
C GLN A 433 8.87 -2.54 29.59
N LYS A 434 9.10 -2.64 30.90
CA LYS A 434 9.84 -1.63 31.65
C LYS A 434 11.24 -1.42 31.08
N MET A 435 11.94 -2.50 30.69
CA MET A 435 13.26 -2.42 30.06
C MET A 435 13.23 -1.66 28.73
N GLU A 436 12.19 -1.84 27.90
CA GLU A 436 12.04 -1.06 26.66
C GLU A 436 11.79 0.43 26.95
N PHE A 437 10.95 0.77 27.93
CA PHE A 437 10.72 2.16 28.34
C PHE A 437 11.98 2.81 28.93
N ASP A 438 12.71 2.10 29.79
CA ASP A 438 13.98 2.58 30.35
C ASP A 438 15.01 2.84 29.24
N ARG A 439 15.01 2.02 28.17
CA ARG A 439 15.81 2.27 26.96
C ARG A 439 15.37 3.55 26.26
N PHE A 440 14.08 3.77 26.04
CA PHE A 440 13.60 5.00 25.40
C PHE A 440 13.92 6.25 26.22
N ASP A 441 13.76 6.22 27.55
CA ASP A 441 14.12 7.33 28.44
C ASP A 441 15.63 7.61 28.46
N ARG A 442 16.46 6.56 28.33
CA ARG A 442 17.91 6.73 28.14
C ARG A 442 18.22 7.44 26.83
N LEU A 443 17.58 7.04 25.73
CA LEU A 443 17.78 7.67 24.41
C LEU A 443 17.25 9.10 24.37
N GLY A 444 16.08 9.36 24.95
CA GLY A 444 15.52 10.70 25.11
C GLY A 444 16.49 11.63 25.82
N ARG A 445 17.07 11.19 26.94
CA ARG A 445 18.12 11.96 27.64
C ARG A 445 19.40 12.14 26.84
N LYS A 446 19.85 11.09 26.12
CA LYS A 446 21.08 11.14 25.28
C LYS A 446 20.97 12.16 24.15
N TYR A 447 19.78 12.27 23.55
CA TYR A 447 19.53 13.14 22.39
C TYR A 447 18.77 14.42 22.75
N GLU A 448 18.55 14.69 24.04
CA GLU A 448 17.80 15.87 24.53
C GLU A 448 16.40 15.98 23.92
N ILE A 449 15.69 14.85 23.84
CA ILE A 449 14.35 14.73 23.30
C ILE A 449 13.35 14.49 24.43
N ASP A 450 12.32 15.33 24.47
CA ASP A 450 11.15 15.10 25.29
C ASP A 450 10.32 13.95 24.71
N MET A 451 10.22 12.87 25.47
CA MET A 451 9.46 11.69 25.06
C MET A 451 7.96 12.00 25.05
N PRO A 452 7.21 11.55 24.02
CA PRO A 452 5.77 11.72 23.98
C PRO A 452 5.09 10.99 25.15
N GLU A 453 3.99 11.55 25.63
CA GLU A 453 3.17 10.93 26.67
C GLU A 453 2.65 9.57 26.20
N ILE A 454 2.82 8.55 27.04
CA ILE A 454 2.31 7.20 26.83
C ILE A 454 1.01 7.08 27.62
N ALA A 455 -0.06 6.66 26.96
CA ALA A 455 -1.35 6.45 27.60
C ALA A 455 -1.25 5.41 28.74
N GLU A 456 -1.92 5.66 29.87
CA GLU A 456 -1.87 4.80 31.05
C GLU A 456 -2.25 3.35 30.73
N GLU A 457 -3.18 3.13 29.79
CA GLU A 457 -3.63 1.80 29.36
C GLU A 457 -2.56 0.98 28.64
N ARG A 458 -1.45 1.60 28.20
CA ARG A 458 -0.33 0.89 27.59
C ARG A 458 0.64 0.30 28.61
N PHE A 459 0.57 0.72 29.87
CA PHE A 459 1.41 0.16 30.92
C PHE A 459 0.81 -1.15 31.43
N LEU A 460 1.60 -2.21 31.40
CA LEU A 460 1.23 -3.48 31.99
C LEU A 460 1.33 -3.37 33.52
N ALA A 461 0.20 -3.57 34.21
CA ALA A 461 0.17 -3.60 35.66
C ALA A 461 0.58 -4.97 36.23
N GLU A 462 0.31 -6.05 35.50
CA GLU A 462 0.58 -7.43 35.90
C GLU A 462 0.98 -8.29 34.70
N ASN A 463 1.68 -9.41 34.97
CA ASN A 463 2.02 -10.38 33.94
C ASN A 463 0.78 -11.20 33.59
N ALA A 464 0.47 -11.31 32.31
CA ALA A 464 -0.50 -12.31 31.83
C ALA A 464 0.03 -13.74 32.10
N GLU A 465 -0.89 -14.71 32.23
CA GLU A 465 -0.55 -16.11 32.56
C GLU A 465 0.41 -16.76 31.55
N ASN A 466 0.31 -16.38 30.27
CA ASN A 466 1.16 -16.85 29.18
C ASN A 466 2.23 -15.85 28.74
N ALA A 467 2.55 -14.85 29.56
CA ALA A 467 3.54 -13.83 29.21
C ALA A 467 4.96 -14.40 29.11
N LEU A 468 5.72 -13.98 28.11
CA LEU A 468 7.14 -14.30 27.97
C LEU A 468 8.00 -13.06 28.24
N PHE A 469 9.22 -13.26 28.75
CA PHE A 469 10.20 -12.18 28.78
C PHE A 469 10.79 -12.02 27.37
N TRP A 470 10.33 -11.00 26.64
CA TRP A 470 10.91 -10.67 25.35
C TRP A 470 10.97 -9.16 25.12
N VAL A 471 12.04 -8.69 24.48
CA VAL A 471 12.19 -7.29 24.04
C VAL A 471 12.52 -7.25 22.56
N ASN A 472 12.11 -6.18 21.88
CA ASN A 472 12.47 -6.01 20.48
C ASN A 472 13.98 -5.75 20.35
N ALA A 473 14.59 -6.34 19.33
CA ALA A 473 15.91 -5.95 18.89
C ALA A 473 15.90 -4.45 18.54
N PRO A 474 16.96 -3.70 18.87
CA PRO A 474 17.06 -2.29 18.50
C PRO A 474 16.79 -2.08 17.01
N PHE A 475 15.85 -1.19 16.67
CA PHE A 475 15.52 -0.86 15.29
C PHE A 475 16.04 0.53 14.92
N ALA A 476 16.55 0.68 13.70
CA ALA A 476 16.89 1.95 13.08
C ALA A 476 16.08 2.12 11.79
N MET A 477 15.54 3.33 11.56
CA MET A 477 14.74 3.62 10.37
C MET A 477 15.60 3.63 9.11
N SER A 478 15.02 3.24 7.96
CA SER A 478 15.70 3.26 6.65
C SER A 478 16.36 4.60 6.34
N GLY A 479 17.69 4.58 6.16
CA GLY A 479 18.56 5.73 5.99
C GLY A 479 19.37 6.09 7.23
N LEU A 480 19.08 5.48 8.39
CA LEU A 480 19.76 5.70 9.67
C LEU A 480 20.60 4.50 10.14
N GLU A 481 20.73 3.47 9.29
CA GLU A 481 21.47 2.25 9.63
C GLU A 481 22.96 2.32 9.26
N GLY A 482 23.35 3.26 8.39
CA GLY A 482 24.73 3.37 7.94
C GLY A 482 25.66 3.89 9.03
N ASP A 483 26.93 3.46 9.02
CA ASP A 483 27.93 3.88 10.01
C ASP A 483 28.19 5.40 9.95
N GLU A 484 27.95 6.02 8.80
CA GLU A 484 28.00 7.46 8.57
C GLU A 484 26.99 8.25 9.42
N THR A 485 25.88 7.63 9.82
CA THR A 485 24.80 8.27 10.59
C THR A 485 25.24 8.59 12.02
N GLN A 486 26.27 7.91 12.53
CA GLN A 486 26.90 8.20 13.82
C GLN A 486 27.51 9.61 13.90
N LYS A 487 27.78 10.23 12.74
CA LYS A 487 28.46 11.52 12.62
C LYS A 487 27.56 12.61 12.02
N ALA A 488 26.34 12.27 11.63
CA ALA A 488 25.46 13.19 10.94
C ALA A 488 24.74 14.10 11.95
N ASP A 489 24.78 15.40 11.71
CA ASP A 489 24.08 16.42 12.49
C ASP A 489 22.66 16.57 11.94
N PHE A 490 21.75 15.71 12.40
CA PHE A 490 20.33 15.79 12.07
C PHE A 490 19.48 15.79 13.34
N PRO A 491 18.35 16.51 13.35
CA PRO A 491 17.43 16.48 14.49
C PRO A 491 16.83 15.09 14.64
N VAL A 492 17.24 14.37 15.68
CA VAL A 492 16.69 13.05 16.03
C VAL A 492 15.23 13.22 16.48
N GLN A 493 14.39 12.25 16.12
CA GLN A 493 12.98 12.22 16.50
C GLN A 493 12.70 11.05 17.45
N PRO A 494 11.69 11.11 18.33
CA PRO A 494 11.37 10.06 19.32
C PRO A 494 11.14 8.64 18.77
N HIS A 495 11.00 8.49 17.45
CA HIS A 495 10.72 7.24 16.76
C HIS A 495 11.74 6.91 15.66
N ALA A 496 12.85 7.66 15.59
CA ALA A 496 13.87 7.53 14.55
C ALA A 496 15.27 7.59 15.17
N TRP A 497 15.53 6.67 16.11
CA TRP A 497 16.81 6.57 16.80
C TRP A 497 17.91 6.11 15.83
N PRO A 498 19.09 6.76 15.82
CA PRO A 498 20.27 6.20 15.17
C PRO A 498 20.65 4.86 15.82
N ILE A 499 21.39 4.04 15.09
CA ILE A 499 21.99 2.82 15.66
C ILE A 499 22.81 3.17 16.91
N GLN A 500 22.72 2.35 17.95
CA GLN A 500 23.55 2.45 19.15
C GLN A 500 24.58 1.33 19.11
N PRO A 501 25.86 1.59 18.81
CA PRO A 501 26.87 0.54 18.61
C PRO A 501 26.99 -0.43 19.78
N GLU A 502 26.75 0.04 21.00
CA GLU A 502 26.74 -0.77 22.21
C GLU A 502 25.62 -1.82 22.22
N GLU A 503 24.47 -1.55 21.61
CA GLU A 503 23.33 -2.46 21.55
C GLU A 503 23.47 -3.54 20.45
N TRP A 504 24.53 -3.46 19.64
CA TRP A 504 24.85 -4.41 18.57
C TRP A 504 26.14 -5.18 18.87
N LYS A 505 26.32 -5.56 20.13
CA LYS A 505 27.38 -6.45 20.60
C LYS A 505 26.76 -7.55 21.44
N LEU A 506 27.12 -8.81 21.17
CA LEU A 506 26.52 -9.95 21.88
C LEU A 506 26.75 -9.84 23.40
N ASP A 507 27.97 -9.48 23.82
CA ASP A 507 28.33 -9.36 25.23
C ASP A 507 27.46 -8.36 26.01
N THR A 508 26.94 -7.31 25.35
CA THR A 508 26.03 -6.35 26.00
C THR A 508 24.73 -7.02 26.43
N TRP A 509 24.23 -7.97 25.65
CA TRP A 509 22.98 -8.68 25.91
C TRP A 509 23.20 -9.85 26.87
N ILE A 510 24.29 -10.61 26.71
CA ILE A 510 24.66 -11.67 27.65
C ILE A 510 24.86 -11.11 29.07
N ALA A 511 25.50 -9.94 29.19
CA ALA A 511 25.66 -9.25 30.49
C ALA A 511 24.34 -8.80 31.13
N GLN A 512 23.22 -8.87 30.40
CA GLN A 512 21.86 -8.59 30.87
C GLN A 512 20.99 -9.87 30.93
N ASP A 513 21.65 -11.03 30.98
CA ASP A 513 21.06 -12.37 31.10
C ASP A 513 20.16 -12.77 29.90
N PHE A 514 20.44 -12.26 28.69
CA PHE A 514 19.75 -12.71 27.48
C PHE A 514 20.31 -14.02 26.95
N ASP A 515 19.49 -15.07 26.99
CA ASP A 515 19.90 -16.42 26.57
C ASP A 515 19.49 -16.73 25.13
N VAL A 516 18.41 -16.12 24.62
CA VAL A 516 17.80 -16.53 23.35
C VAL A 516 17.66 -15.32 22.42
N PHE A 517 18.09 -15.50 21.16
CA PHE A 517 18.05 -14.47 20.13
C PHE A 517 17.24 -14.98 18.95
N VAL A 518 16.13 -14.30 18.67
CA VAL A 518 15.28 -14.55 17.51
C VAL A 518 15.59 -13.53 16.44
N VAL A 519 16.20 -13.96 15.34
CA VAL A 519 16.62 -13.11 14.24
C VAL A 519 15.70 -13.31 13.04
N ASN A 520 15.15 -12.21 12.51
CA ASN A 520 14.43 -12.20 11.24
C ASN A 520 15.40 -11.91 10.08
N ASP A 521 15.28 -12.68 9.00
CA ASP A 521 16.11 -12.57 7.80
C ASP A 521 17.63 -12.63 8.07
N PHE A 522 18.05 -13.63 8.86
CA PHE A 522 19.44 -13.76 9.33
C PHE A 522 20.48 -13.69 8.21
N ASP A 523 20.27 -14.39 7.10
CA ASP A 523 21.23 -14.43 5.99
C ASP A 523 21.40 -13.04 5.36
N TYR A 524 20.31 -12.27 5.22
CA TYR A 524 20.35 -10.88 4.75
C TYR A 524 21.06 -9.97 5.75
N LEU A 525 20.71 -10.04 7.04
CA LEU A 525 21.32 -9.19 8.06
C LEU A 525 22.83 -9.42 8.21
N LEU A 526 23.27 -10.66 8.02
CA LEU A 526 24.69 -11.04 8.03
C LEU A 526 25.45 -10.55 6.80
N ALA A 527 24.87 -10.72 5.60
CA ALA A 527 25.60 -10.51 4.34
C ALA A 527 25.37 -9.14 3.68
N GLU A 528 24.16 -8.57 3.80
CA GLU A 528 23.68 -7.45 3.00
C GLU A 528 23.30 -6.20 3.81
N SER A 529 23.23 -6.29 5.15
CA SER A 529 22.99 -5.12 5.99
C SER A 529 24.03 -4.03 5.72
N ARG A 530 23.63 -2.75 5.69
CA ARG A 530 24.55 -1.64 5.45
C ARG A 530 25.46 -1.35 6.65
N SER A 531 24.95 -1.56 7.86
CA SER A 531 25.69 -1.32 9.10
C SER A 531 26.75 -2.39 9.32
N THR A 532 28.00 -2.00 9.63
CA THR A 532 29.00 -2.95 10.11
C THR A 532 28.59 -3.56 11.44
N PHE A 533 28.04 -2.76 12.36
CA PHE A 533 27.60 -3.21 13.68
C PHE A 533 26.56 -4.34 13.60
N ILE A 534 25.57 -4.22 12.71
CA ILE A 534 24.55 -5.26 12.52
C ILE A 534 25.20 -6.53 11.97
N ARG A 535 26.05 -6.44 10.95
CA ARG A 535 26.68 -7.64 10.37
C ARG A 535 27.57 -8.35 11.39
N ASP A 536 28.37 -7.59 12.13
CA ASP A 536 29.30 -8.12 13.13
C ASP A 536 28.53 -8.80 14.28
N PHE A 537 27.44 -8.20 14.77
CA PHE A 537 26.57 -8.82 15.78
C PHE A 537 26.02 -10.19 15.34
N HIS A 538 25.54 -10.29 14.11
CA HIS A 538 25.01 -11.55 13.58
C HIS A 538 26.12 -12.58 13.30
N ALA A 539 27.32 -12.13 12.97
CA ALA A 539 28.49 -12.99 12.86
C ALA A 539 28.89 -13.56 14.24
N GLU A 540 28.84 -12.74 15.30
CA GLU A 540 29.08 -13.18 16.68
C GLU A 540 28.05 -14.23 17.13
N LEU A 541 26.76 -14.02 16.83
CA LEU A 541 25.71 -15.02 17.12
C LEU A 541 25.99 -16.37 16.44
N LEU A 542 26.43 -16.34 15.18
CA LEU A 542 26.75 -17.56 14.43
C LEU A 542 27.99 -18.30 14.95
N ASP A 543 28.99 -17.57 15.42
CA ASP A 543 30.25 -18.13 15.91
C ASP A 543 30.14 -18.66 17.34
N ARG A 544 29.34 -18.00 18.19
CA ARG A 544 29.36 -18.23 19.65
C ARG A 544 28.10 -18.89 20.21
N CYS A 545 26.99 -18.92 19.47
CA CYS A 545 25.72 -19.47 19.95
C CYS A 545 25.27 -20.66 19.10
N ASP A 546 24.46 -21.54 19.69
CA ASP A 546 23.91 -22.69 18.99
C ASP A 546 22.70 -22.27 18.14
N ARG A 547 22.71 -22.61 16.85
CA ARG A 547 21.56 -22.41 15.96
C ARG A 547 20.48 -23.45 16.28
N ALA A 548 19.59 -23.10 17.21
CA ALA A 548 18.61 -24.00 17.79
C ALA A 548 17.49 -24.38 16.81
N ARG A 549 16.95 -23.41 16.05
CA ARG A 549 15.82 -23.67 15.14
C ARG A 549 15.69 -22.66 14.01
N ASP A 550 15.28 -23.14 12.83
CA ASP A 550 14.96 -22.31 11.67
C ASP A 550 13.49 -22.45 11.28
N TYR A 551 12.90 -21.33 10.87
CA TYR A 551 11.58 -21.27 10.25
C TYR A 551 11.64 -20.55 8.92
N LYS A 552 10.97 -21.12 7.91
CA LYS A 552 10.83 -20.49 6.60
C LYS A 552 9.58 -19.62 6.52
N ALA A 553 9.73 -18.44 5.94
CA ALA A 553 8.63 -17.51 5.68
C ALA A 553 7.53 -18.20 4.88
N ARG A 554 6.29 -18.04 5.32
CA ARG A 554 5.07 -18.53 4.66
C ARG A 554 4.30 -17.40 4.00
N LYS A 555 4.53 -16.17 4.44
CA LYS A 555 3.88 -14.94 3.99
C LYS A 555 4.88 -13.87 3.55
N PRO A 556 5.83 -14.14 2.65
CA PRO A 556 6.82 -13.14 2.22
C PRO A 556 6.19 -11.86 1.64
N LEU A 557 4.97 -11.92 1.10
CA LEU A 557 4.25 -10.71 0.67
C LEU A 557 3.81 -9.82 1.84
N PHE A 558 3.59 -10.40 3.02
CA PHE A 558 3.06 -9.71 4.20
C PHE A 558 4.13 -9.44 5.26
N LEU A 559 5.35 -9.11 4.81
CA LEU A 559 6.49 -8.77 5.67
C LEU A 559 6.92 -9.89 6.64
N GLU A 560 6.61 -11.14 6.32
CA GLU A 560 7.14 -12.28 7.05
C GLU A 560 8.45 -12.74 6.42
N PHE A 561 9.51 -12.79 7.23
CA PHE A 561 10.84 -13.22 6.82
C PHE A 561 11.16 -14.60 7.41
N ASP A 562 12.23 -15.21 6.92
CA ASP A 562 12.80 -16.40 7.56
C ASP A 562 13.22 -16.04 8.99
N ILE A 563 13.04 -16.96 9.94
CA ILE A 563 13.38 -16.74 11.34
C ILE A 563 14.41 -17.78 11.78
N THR A 564 15.49 -17.32 12.39
CA THR A 564 16.50 -18.16 13.02
C THR A 564 16.50 -17.91 14.53
N VAL A 565 16.44 -18.96 15.33
CA VAL A 565 16.56 -18.91 16.80
C VAL A 565 17.95 -19.38 17.18
N PHE A 566 18.68 -18.54 17.92
CA PHE A 566 19.96 -18.86 18.54
C PHE A 566 19.80 -19.03 20.04
N ASP A 567 20.44 -20.06 20.58
CA ASP A 567 20.58 -20.33 22.02
C ASP A 567 22.01 -20.02 22.44
N CYS A 568 22.14 -19.03 23.31
CA CYS A 568 23.40 -18.53 23.86
C CYS A 568 23.53 -18.85 25.36
N SER A 569 22.68 -19.71 25.93
CA SER A 569 22.67 -20.05 27.36
C SER A 569 23.95 -20.71 27.89
N ALA A 570 24.85 -21.14 26.99
CA ALA A 570 26.14 -21.73 27.32
C ALA A 570 27.26 -20.70 27.59
N LEU A 571 27.01 -19.39 27.38
CA LEU A 571 28.01 -18.32 27.42
C LEU A 571 28.20 -17.65 28.80
#